data_AF-A0A098BVH0-F1
#
_entry.id   AF-A0A098BVH0-F1
#
_cell.length_a   1.000
_cell.length_b   1.000
_cell.length_c   1.000
_cell.angle_alpha   90.00
_cell.angle_beta   90.00
_cell.angle_gamma   90.00
#
_symmetry.space_group_name_H-M   'P 1'
#
loop_
_entity.id
_entity.type
_entity.pdbx_description
1 polymer ?
#
loop_
_entity_poly.entity_id
_entity_poly.type
_entity_poly.pdbx_seq_one_letter_code
_entity_poly.pdbx_strand_id
1 'polypeptide(L)'
;RPPQPPVYLFLIDVTITSVNSGLLDVICNTIKKLLPKNSNSNNKKSFDSRTLIGIITFDSTIHFYNLNSNLKQTQMMIVPDIQDIFIPLSEDILVNAHECQNIIENLLDNLPSMWRNNKVTDCCAGSAIKAALMVLKKIGGKLLLFLSSVPNIGDLTINLNRETKEKSKYKNIYSSNASGNNTVDAKLREVQLLNPHNNLYPELAQTITQHQIAVDLFSCPSHALDLATIYPLIKNSGGSLYYYPQFNVHQYNDKLREELLFALTSDTAWESVMRIRIS
;
A
#
# COMPACT_ATOMS: atom_id res chain seq x y z
N ARG A 1 26.71 6.72 3.39
CA ARG A 1 25.96 6.18 4.54
C ARG A 1 26.13 4.66 4.54
N PRO A 2 26.23 3.99 5.70
CA PRO A 2 26.27 2.53 5.75
C PRO A 2 25.01 1.92 5.11
N PRO A 3 25.10 0.69 4.55
CA PRO A 3 23.97 0.07 3.86
C PRO A 3 22.78 -0.08 4.80
N GLN A 4 21.61 0.32 4.33
CA GLN A 4 20.42 0.35 5.16
C GLN A 4 19.87 -1.03 5.48
N PRO A 5 19.26 -1.18 6.67
CA PRO A 5 18.46 -2.36 6.94
C PRO A 5 17.27 -2.42 5.97
N PRO A 6 16.75 -3.62 5.66
CA PRO A 6 15.42 -3.74 5.06
C PRO A 6 14.39 -3.05 5.98
N VAL A 7 13.53 -2.22 5.41
CA VAL A 7 12.45 -1.54 6.14
C VAL A 7 11.13 -1.83 5.45
N TYR A 8 10.19 -2.39 6.20
CA TYR A 8 8.84 -2.71 5.73
C TYR A 8 7.81 -1.97 6.57
N LEU A 9 7.05 -1.07 5.95
CA LEU A 9 5.91 -0.42 6.58
C LEU A 9 4.63 -1.02 5.99
N PHE A 10 3.87 -1.71 6.81
CA PHE A 10 2.58 -2.28 6.43
C PHE A 10 1.49 -1.23 6.65
N LEU A 11 0.87 -0.79 5.56
CA LEU A 11 -0.23 0.18 5.58
C LEU A 11 -1.52 -0.53 5.17
N ILE A 12 -2.36 -0.83 6.15
CA ILE A 12 -3.43 -1.81 6.01
C ILE A 12 -4.81 -1.14 6.10
N ASP A 13 -5.60 -1.28 5.04
CA ASP A 13 -7.02 -0.93 5.01
C ASP A 13 -7.80 -1.78 6.04
N VAL A 14 -8.54 -1.11 6.94
CA VAL A 14 -9.42 -1.74 7.93
C VAL A 14 -10.87 -1.25 7.82
N THR A 15 -11.25 -0.72 6.66
CA THR A 15 -12.66 -0.46 6.31
C THR A 15 -13.49 -1.74 6.37
N ILE A 16 -14.81 -1.60 6.46
CA ILE A 16 -15.76 -2.71 6.48
C ILE A 16 -15.52 -3.70 5.33
N THR A 17 -15.17 -3.21 4.14
CA THR A 17 -14.87 -4.06 2.97
C THR A 17 -13.66 -4.97 3.23
N SER A 18 -12.56 -4.40 3.74
CA SER A 18 -11.34 -5.14 4.04
C SER A 18 -11.57 -6.17 5.14
N VAL A 19 -12.20 -5.76 6.25
CA VAL A 19 -12.46 -6.61 7.41
C VAL A 19 -13.36 -7.79 7.05
N ASN A 20 -14.50 -7.53 6.41
CA ASN A 20 -15.45 -8.59 6.06
C ASN A 20 -14.90 -9.59 5.04
N SER A 21 -13.90 -9.17 4.25
CA SER A 21 -13.33 -10.02 3.22
C SER A 21 -12.39 -11.10 3.77
N GLY A 22 -11.98 -11.01 5.05
CA GLY A 22 -10.98 -11.89 5.66
C GLY A 22 -9.52 -11.55 5.27
N LEU A 23 -9.31 -10.43 4.56
CA LEU A 23 -7.99 -9.97 4.13
C LEU A 23 -7.02 -9.80 5.33
N LEU A 24 -7.51 -9.19 6.40
CA LEU A 24 -6.70 -8.86 7.57
C LEU A 24 -6.11 -10.10 8.25
N ASP A 25 -6.86 -11.20 8.31
CA ASP A 25 -6.39 -12.49 8.84
C ASP A 25 -5.24 -13.06 8.02
N VAL A 26 -5.33 -13.00 6.68
CA VAL A 26 -4.27 -13.52 5.80
C VAL A 26 -2.99 -12.68 5.94
N ILE A 27 -3.11 -11.35 5.96
CA ILE A 27 -1.96 -10.44 6.15
C ILE A 27 -1.28 -10.74 7.49
N CYS A 28 -2.04 -10.74 8.59
CA CYS A 28 -1.50 -10.88 9.93
C CYS A 28 -0.80 -12.24 10.12
N ASN A 29 -1.43 -13.32 9.68
CA ASN A 29 -0.85 -14.66 9.76
C ASN A 29 0.40 -14.81 8.89
N THR A 30 0.45 -14.14 7.73
CA THR A 30 1.61 -14.21 6.83
C THR A 30 2.81 -13.47 7.41
N ILE A 31 2.62 -12.25 7.91
CA ILE A 31 3.70 -11.48 8.55
C ILE A 31 4.20 -12.22 9.79
N LYS A 32 3.30 -12.78 10.60
CA LYS A 32 3.66 -13.52 11.82
C LYS A 32 4.57 -14.72 11.55
N LYS A 33 4.37 -15.42 10.42
CA LYS A 33 5.23 -16.56 10.00
C LYS A 33 6.68 -16.15 9.68
N LEU A 34 6.90 -14.89 9.30
CA LEU A 34 8.21 -14.36 8.97
C LEU A 34 8.97 -13.82 10.19
N LEU A 35 8.30 -13.73 11.35
CA LEU A 35 8.94 -13.30 12.59
C LEU A 35 10.02 -14.32 13.03
N PRO A 36 11.18 -13.86 13.53
CA PRO A 36 12.36 -14.72 13.71
C PRO A 36 12.13 -16.01 14.51
N LYS A 37 11.45 -15.96 15.67
CA LYS A 37 11.21 -17.15 16.51
C LYS A 37 10.12 -18.08 15.95
N ASN A 38 9.34 -17.63 14.97
CA ASN A 38 8.29 -18.43 14.33
C ASN A 38 8.80 -19.17 13.09
N SER A 39 10.01 -18.83 12.64
CA SER A 39 10.66 -19.54 11.55
C SER A 39 11.18 -20.88 12.05
N ASN A 40 10.50 -21.98 11.68
CA ASN A 40 10.99 -23.33 11.92
C ASN A 40 12.41 -23.47 11.34
N SER A 41 13.28 -24.25 12.00
CA SER A 41 14.71 -24.43 11.64
C SER A 41 14.97 -24.85 10.18
N ASN A 42 13.93 -25.26 9.44
CA ASN A 42 14.01 -25.73 8.06
C ASN A 42 13.60 -24.66 7.02
N ASN A 43 13.05 -23.51 7.44
CA ASN A 43 12.63 -22.44 6.53
C ASN A 43 13.59 -21.24 6.61
N LYS A 44 14.42 -21.06 5.58
CA LYS A 44 15.32 -19.92 5.38
C LYS A 44 14.62 -18.56 5.15
N LYS A 45 13.32 -18.44 5.43
CA LYS A 45 12.48 -17.30 5.07
C LYS A 45 11.96 -16.60 6.33
N SER A 46 12.86 -15.99 7.08
CA SER A 46 12.51 -15.07 8.19
C SER A 46 13.04 -13.68 7.87
N PHE A 47 12.51 -12.67 8.57
CA PHE A 47 13.15 -11.36 8.61
C PHE A 47 14.57 -11.49 9.17
N ASP A 48 15.49 -10.70 8.63
CA ASP A 48 16.87 -10.67 9.12
C ASP A 48 16.95 -9.91 10.46
N SER A 49 18.09 -9.99 11.14
CA SER A 49 18.29 -9.37 12.45
C SER A 49 18.28 -7.83 12.43
N ARG A 50 18.37 -7.20 11.25
CA ARG A 50 18.38 -5.74 11.10
C ARG A 50 17.05 -5.19 10.60
N THR A 51 16.13 -6.05 10.16
CA THR A 51 14.88 -5.67 9.51
C THR A 51 14.04 -4.81 10.44
N LEU A 52 13.64 -3.65 9.94
CA LEU A 52 12.71 -2.75 10.64
C LEU A 52 11.29 -2.96 10.10
N ILE A 53 10.32 -3.02 11.01
CA ILE A 53 8.91 -3.17 10.70
C ILE A 53 8.11 -2.07 11.38
N GLY A 54 7.13 -1.53 10.66
CA GLY A 54 6.05 -0.74 11.23
C GLY A 54 4.71 -1.20 10.69
N ILE A 55 3.66 -0.99 11.49
CA ILE A 55 2.28 -1.30 11.11
C ILE A 55 1.45 -0.04 11.33
N ILE A 56 0.68 0.34 10.32
CA ILE A 56 -0.31 1.42 10.36
C ILE A 56 -1.59 0.86 9.75
N THR A 57 -2.74 1.08 10.39
CA THR A 57 -4.04 0.77 9.81
C THR A 57 -4.80 2.05 9.47
N PHE A 58 -5.71 2.00 8.50
CA PHE A 58 -6.52 3.16 8.16
C PHE A 58 -7.94 2.77 7.73
N ASP A 59 -8.89 3.64 8.03
CA ASP A 59 -10.25 3.64 7.50
C ASP A 59 -10.63 5.08 7.13
N SER A 60 -11.58 5.70 7.84
CA SER A 60 -11.82 7.13 7.86
C SER A 60 -10.73 7.93 8.60
N THR A 61 -9.96 7.25 9.46
CA THR A 61 -8.86 7.84 10.26
C THR A 61 -7.60 6.99 10.16
N ILE A 62 -6.46 7.51 10.63
CA ILE A 62 -5.16 6.83 10.58
C ILE A 62 -4.80 6.32 11.98
N HIS A 63 -4.34 5.08 12.09
CA HIS A 63 -4.03 4.44 13.36
C HIS A 63 -2.57 3.99 13.40
N PHE A 64 -1.82 4.58 14.32
CA PHE A 64 -0.43 4.21 14.60
C PHE A 64 -0.38 3.25 15.78
N TYR A 65 0.57 2.33 15.74
CA TYR A 65 0.79 1.37 16.82
C TYR A 65 2.18 1.58 17.43
N ASN A 66 2.23 1.77 18.74
CA ASN A 66 3.49 1.77 19.48
C ASN A 66 3.97 0.32 19.65
N LEU A 67 5.12 0.01 19.05
CA LEU A 67 5.71 -1.32 19.05
C LEU A 67 6.94 -1.42 19.96
N ASN A 68 7.06 -0.53 20.95
CA ASN A 68 8.15 -0.57 21.93
C ASN A 68 8.14 -1.89 22.73
N SER A 69 9.29 -2.59 22.75
CA SER A 69 9.45 -3.91 23.39
C SER A 69 9.23 -3.90 24.91
N ASN A 70 9.28 -2.74 25.57
CA ASN A 70 9.03 -2.61 27.01
C ASN A 70 7.54 -2.61 27.37
N LEU A 71 6.65 -2.48 26.39
CA LEU A 71 5.21 -2.47 26.62
C LEU A 71 4.69 -3.92 26.75
N LYS A 72 3.82 -4.15 27.74
CA LYS A 72 3.11 -5.43 27.90
C LYS A 72 2.05 -5.66 26.83
N GLN A 73 1.47 -4.57 26.31
CA GLN A 73 0.45 -4.57 25.27
C GLN A 73 0.68 -3.38 24.35
N THR A 74 0.32 -3.55 23.08
CA THR A 74 0.40 -2.52 22.05
C THR A 74 -0.52 -1.34 22.39
N GLN A 75 -0.04 -0.12 22.13
CA GLN A 75 -0.86 1.08 22.26
C GLN A 75 -1.21 1.57 20.86
N MET A 76 -2.50 1.80 20.60
CA MET A 76 -2.99 2.43 19.38
C MET A 76 -3.16 3.93 19.61
N MET A 77 -2.66 4.75 18.69
CA MET A 77 -2.95 6.19 18.63
C MET A 77 -3.70 6.49 17.34
N ILE A 78 -4.80 7.22 17.48
CA ILE A 78 -5.70 7.57 16.38
C ILE A 78 -5.42 9.01 15.97
N VAL A 79 -5.19 9.22 14.68
CA VAL A 79 -5.08 10.54 14.06
C VAL A 79 -6.33 10.75 13.21
N PRO A 80 -7.35 11.44 13.75
CA PRO A 80 -8.61 11.67 13.06
C PRO A 80 -8.55 12.84 12.06
N ASP A 81 -7.64 13.79 12.26
CA ASP A 81 -7.42 14.88 11.31
C ASP A 81 -6.56 14.39 10.14
N ILE A 82 -7.24 14.09 9.03
CA ILE A 82 -6.61 13.60 7.80
C ILE A 82 -6.17 14.72 6.85
N GLN A 83 -6.38 16.00 7.23
CA GLN A 83 -5.93 17.18 6.49
C GLN A 83 -4.61 17.72 7.04
N ASP A 84 -4.46 17.74 8.37
CA ASP A 84 -3.21 18.13 9.05
C ASP A 84 -2.58 16.94 9.79
N ILE A 85 -1.95 16.06 9.00
CA ILE A 85 -1.39 14.81 9.49
C ILE A 85 -0.09 15.07 10.26
N PHE A 86 -0.03 14.53 11.48
CA PHE A 86 1.19 14.45 12.26
C PHE A 86 1.51 13.02 12.65
N ILE A 87 2.77 12.77 13.01
CA ILE A 87 3.20 11.48 13.55
C ILE A 87 3.10 11.56 15.08
N PRO A 88 2.22 10.77 15.72
CA PRO A 88 1.95 10.90 17.16
C PRO A 88 3.09 10.37 18.04
N LEU A 89 4.06 9.65 17.46
CA LEU A 89 5.26 9.18 18.14
C LEU A 89 6.52 9.74 17.46
N SER A 90 7.48 10.17 18.26
CA SER A 90 8.80 10.56 17.75
C SER A 90 9.66 9.36 17.36
N GLU A 91 9.47 8.22 18.03
CA GLU A 91 10.24 6.97 17.91
C GLU A 91 9.29 5.75 18.01
N ASP A 92 9.77 4.51 17.85
CA ASP A 92 8.99 3.27 18.07
C ASP A 92 7.81 2.95 17.10
N ILE A 93 7.69 3.66 15.97
CA ILE A 93 6.79 3.24 14.87
C ILE A 93 7.46 2.19 13.98
N LEU A 94 8.73 2.43 13.65
CA LEU A 94 9.60 1.48 12.94
C LEU A 94 10.53 0.85 13.97
N VAL A 95 10.32 -0.43 14.26
CA VAL A 95 11.08 -1.16 15.28
C VAL A 95 11.80 -2.35 14.68
N ASN A 96 12.85 -2.81 15.35
CA ASN A 96 13.55 -4.02 14.93
C ASN A 96 12.66 -5.27 15.12
N ALA A 97 12.44 -6.02 14.03
CA ALA A 97 11.55 -7.17 14.00
C ALA A 97 11.97 -8.30 14.96
N HIS A 98 13.29 -8.44 15.20
CA HIS A 98 13.84 -9.44 16.10
C HIS A 98 13.70 -9.04 17.57
N GLU A 99 14.05 -7.79 17.90
CA GLU A 99 13.97 -7.27 19.27
C GLU A 99 12.53 -7.10 19.75
N CYS A 100 11.64 -6.64 18.87
CA CYS A 100 10.25 -6.33 19.19
C CYS A 100 9.28 -7.44 18.77
N GLN A 101 9.77 -8.66 18.53
CA GLN A 101 8.93 -9.76 18.01
C GLN A 101 7.67 -9.99 18.85
N ASN A 102 7.81 -10.11 20.18
CA ASN A 102 6.69 -10.51 21.04
C ASN A 102 5.52 -9.51 20.95
N ILE A 103 5.82 -8.21 20.90
CA ILE A 103 4.80 -7.17 20.82
C ILE A 103 4.19 -7.06 19.42
N ILE A 104 5.00 -7.26 18.37
CA ILE A 104 4.51 -7.35 16.99
C ILE A 104 3.56 -8.54 16.83
N GLU A 105 3.96 -9.71 17.33
CA GLU A 105 3.16 -10.93 17.28
C GLU A 105 1.82 -10.75 18.01
N ASN A 106 1.85 -10.18 19.21
CA ASN A 106 0.63 -9.86 19.97
C ASN A 106 -0.26 -8.86 19.21
N LEU A 107 0.30 -7.87 18.51
CA LEU A 107 -0.50 -6.97 17.67
C LEU A 107 -1.18 -7.74 16.54
N LEU A 108 -0.44 -8.57 15.82
CA LEU A 108 -0.92 -9.32 14.66
C LEU A 108 -2.02 -10.34 15.05
N ASP A 109 -1.92 -10.94 16.24
CA ASP A 109 -2.97 -11.83 16.75
C ASP A 109 -4.27 -11.10 17.08
N ASN A 110 -4.17 -9.87 17.59
CA ASN A 110 -5.33 -9.10 18.03
C ASN A 110 -5.96 -8.25 16.92
N LEU A 111 -5.19 -7.83 15.91
CA LEU A 111 -5.62 -6.93 14.82
C LEU A 111 -6.94 -7.35 14.16
N PRO A 112 -7.11 -8.60 13.68
CA PRO A 112 -8.37 -9.03 13.08
C PRO A 112 -9.56 -8.93 14.03
N SER A 113 -9.36 -9.30 15.30
CA SER A 113 -10.43 -9.25 16.30
C SER A 113 -10.83 -7.83 16.69
N MET A 114 -9.86 -6.92 16.76
CA MET A 114 -10.06 -5.51 17.10
C MET A 114 -10.91 -4.79 16.05
N TRP A 115 -10.70 -5.11 14.77
CA TRP A 115 -11.41 -4.50 13.65
C TRP A 115 -12.65 -5.26 13.20
N ARG A 116 -12.91 -6.48 13.71
CA ARG A 116 -13.99 -7.38 13.26
C ARG A 116 -15.36 -6.73 13.11
N ASN A 117 -15.70 -5.80 14.00
CA ASN A 117 -17.01 -5.13 14.02
C ASN A 117 -16.99 -3.73 13.41
N ASN A 118 -15.89 -3.32 12.75
CA ASN A 118 -15.79 -2.01 12.12
C ASN A 118 -16.76 -1.89 10.95
N LYS A 119 -17.54 -0.81 10.93
CA LYS A 119 -18.56 -0.54 9.90
C LYS A 119 -18.21 0.67 9.03
N VAL A 120 -17.04 1.26 9.21
CA VAL A 120 -16.61 2.43 8.45
C VAL A 120 -16.40 2.06 6.99
N THR A 121 -17.11 2.77 6.10
CA THR A 121 -16.99 2.65 4.64
C THR A 121 -15.96 3.62 4.06
N ASP A 122 -15.72 4.72 4.75
CA ASP A 122 -14.80 5.75 4.29
C ASP A 122 -13.34 5.29 4.36
N CYS A 123 -12.58 5.70 3.36
CA CYS A 123 -11.22 5.26 3.11
C CYS A 123 -10.33 6.48 2.83
N CYS A 124 -9.48 6.83 3.79
CA CYS A 124 -8.52 7.93 3.74
C CYS A 124 -7.14 7.48 3.24
N ALA A 125 -7.07 6.50 2.33
CA ALA A 125 -5.81 5.87 1.94
C ALA A 125 -4.74 6.87 1.48
N GLY A 126 -5.11 7.93 0.76
CA GLY A 126 -4.15 8.93 0.30
C GLY A 126 -3.50 9.72 1.44
N SER A 127 -4.29 10.14 2.42
CA SER A 127 -3.78 10.71 3.68
C SER A 127 -2.91 9.70 4.42
N ALA A 128 -3.32 8.44 4.49
CA ALA A 128 -2.55 7.36 5.12
C ALA A 128 -1.18 7.12 4.42
N ILE A 129 -1.12 7.23 3.09
CA ILE A 129 0.15 7.17 2.32
C ILE A 129 1.05 8.37 2.66
N LYS A 130 0.50 9.58 2.83
CA LYS A 130 1.28 10.74 3.27
C LYS A 130 1.84 10.56 4.68
N ALA A 131 1.06 10.00 5.60
CA ALA A 131 1.53 9.61 6.93
C ALA A 131 2.68 8.60 6.86
N ALA A 132 2.52 7.55 6.05
CA ALA A 132 3.55 6.55 5.83
C ALA A 132 4.85 7.13 5.23
N LEU A 133 4.72 8.09 4.31
CA LEU A 133 5.85 8.84 3.79
C LEU A 133 6.59 9.59 4.89
N MET A 134 5.89 10.28 5.79
CA MET A 134 6.53 11.00 6.90
C MET A 134 7.34 10.06 7.82
N VAL A 135 6.83 8.84 8.06
CA VAL A 135 7.53 7.79 8.83
C VAL A 135 8.78 7.30 8.10
N LEU A 136 8.66 7.00 6.80
CA LEU A 136 9.76 6.42 6.02
C LEU A 136 10.80 7.45 5.54
N LYS A 137 10.45 8.74 5.48
CA LYS A 137 11.24 9.81 4.83
C LYS A 137 12.72 9.83 5.23
N LYS A 138 13.02 9.53 6.50
CA LYS A 138 14.39 9.57 7.04
C LYS A 138 15.23 8.36 6.62
N ILE A 139 14.62 7.19 6.50
CA ILE A 139 15.34 5.92 6.33
C ILE A 139 15.25 5.42 4.89
N GLY A 140 14.11 5.61 4.23
CA GLY A 140 13.71 4.87 3.04
C GLY A 140 13.07 3.54 3.41
N GLY A 141 12.72 2.74 2.40
CA GLY A 141 12.12 1.41 2.63
C GLY A 141 11.02 1.07 1.65
N LYS A 142 10.25 0.04 1.98
CA LYS A 142 9.11 -0.42 1.18
C LYS A 142 7.83 -0.24 1.97
N LEU A 143 6.89 0.48 1.36
CA LEU A 143 5.52 0.58 1.82
C LEU A 143 4.71 -0.57 1.19
N LEU A 144 4.14 -1.44 2.01
CA LEU A 144 3.19 -2.44 1.56
C LEU A 144 1.78 -1.91 1.82
N LEU A 145 1.12 -1.43 0.78
CA LEU A 145 -0.24 -0.90 0.82
C LEU A 145 -1.24 -2.02 0.54
N PHE A 146 -2.11 -2.32 1.48
CA PHE A 146 -3.25 -3.23 1.31
C PHE A 146 -4.51 -2.39 1.20
N LEU A 147 -5.22 -2.52 0.08
CA LEU A 147 -6.36 -1.66 -0.23
C LEU A 147 -7.52 -2.49 -0.79
N SER A 148 -8.68 -2.38 -0.14
CA SER A 148 -9.92 -3.03 -0.56
C SER A 148 -11.01 -2.01 -0.92
N SER A 149 -11.00 -0.84 -0.29
CA SER A 149 -11.97 0.22 -0.53
C SER A 149 -11.40 1.34 -1.39
N VAL A 150 -12.27 1.99 -2.18
CA VAL A 150 -11.88 3.15 -2.99
C VAL A 150 -11.52 4.31 -2.07
N PRO A 151 -10.33 4.93 -2.20
CA PRO A 151 -9.98 6.14 -1.47
C PRO A 151 -10.98 7.25 -1.78
N ASN A 152 -11.83 7.61 -0.82
CA ASN A 152 -12.99 8.48 -1.05
C ASN A 152 -12.97 9.78 -0.22
N ILE A 153 -12.11 9.86 0.79
CA ILE A 153 -11.92 11.05 1.63
C ILE A 153 -10.43 11.38 1.83
N GLY A 154 -10.15 12.60 2.29
CA GLY A 154 -8.79 13.07 2.54
C GLY A 154 -8.05 13.43 1.25
N ASP A 155 -6.75 13.18 1.24
CA ASP A 155 -5.91 13.41 0.07
C ASP A 155 -6.00 12.27 -0.96
N LEU A 156 -5.63 12.57 -2.21
CA LEU A 156 -5.53 11.59 -3.31
C LEU A 156 -6.80 10.76 -3.53
N THR A 157 -7.97 11.37 -3.32
CA THR A 157 -9.26 10.69 -3.53
C THR A 157 -9.43 10.24 -4.98
N ILE A 158 -10.17 9.16 -5.15
CA ILE A 158 -10.46 8.54 -6.44
C ILE A 158 -11.95 8.64 -6.71
N ASN A 159 -12.27 9.22 -7.86
CA ASN A 159 -13.64 9.22 -8.37
C ASN A 159 -13.80 8.11 -9.41
N LEU A 160 -14.64 7.11 -9.13
CA LEU A 160 -14.98 6.04 -10.06
C LEU A 160 -15.75 6.54 -11.28
N ASN A 161 -16.53 7.61 -11.10
CA ASN A 161 -17.19 8.31 -12.18
C ASN A 161 -16.18 9.26 -12.81
N ARG A 162 -15.36 8.72 -13.73
CA ARG A 162 -14.48 9.50 -14.61
C ARG A 162 -15.34 10.33 -15.57
N GLU A 163 -16.06 11.32 -15.07
CA GLU A 163 -16.75 12.30 -15.90
C GLU A 163 -15.69 12.99 -16.76
N THR A 164 -15.83 12.85 -18.06
CA THR A 164 -14.93 13.44 -19.04
C THR A 164 -15.16 14.95 -19.02
N LYS A 165 -14.58 15.67 -18.06
CA LYS A 165 -14.45 17.12 -18.15
C LYS A 165 -13.54 17.39 -19.35
N GLU A 166 -14.20 17.68 -20.47
CA GLU A 166 -13.58 18.02 -21.74
C GLU A 166 -12.42 19.00 -21.56
N LYS A 167 -11.24 18.60 -22.05
CA LYS A 167 -10.24 19.41 -22.76
C LYS A 167 -9.04 18.53 -23.09
N SER A 168 -9.25 17.48 -23.87
CA SER A 168 -8.14 16.89 -24.60
C SER A 168 -7.65 17.95 -25.61
N LYS A 169 -6.48 18.55 -25.34
CA LYS A 169 -5.70 19.36 -26.29
C LYS A 169 -5.31 18.58 -27.56
N TYR A 170 -5.58 17.28 -27.59
CA TYR A 170 -5.49 16.40 -28.75
C TYR A 170 -6.87 16.17 -29.38
N LYS A 171 -7.59 17.26 -29.69
CA LYS A 171 -8.68 17.17 -30.66
C LYS A 171 -8.03 16.89 -32.00
N ASN A 172 -8.06 15.62 -32.35
CA ASN A 172 -7.51 14.96 -33.53
C ASN A 172 -7.36 15.86 -34.76
N ILE A 173 -6.13 15.93 -35.28
CA ILE A 173 -5.79 16.34 -36.65
C ILE A 173 -6.50 15.44 -37.70
N TYR A 174 -7.13 14.34 -37.28
CA TYR A 174 -7.93 13.45 -38.11
C TYR A 174 -9.46 13.67 -38.01
N SER A 175 -9.95 14.61 -37.20
CA SER A 175 -11.37 14.99 -37.21
C SER A 175 -11.62 16.11 -38.21
N SER A 176 -11.33 15.84 -39.47
CA SER A 176 -11.94 16.55 -40.59
C SER A 176 -12.70 15.53 -41.44
N ASN A 177 -14.02 15.61 -41.36
CA ASN A 177 -14.97 15.16 -42.38
C ASN A 177 -15.23 13.66 -42.52
N ALA A 178 -15.79 13.01 -41.50
CA ALA A 178 -16.51 11.76 -41.73
C ALA A 178 -17.74 11.64 -40.84
N SER A 179 -18.91 11.94 -41.42
CA SER A 179 -20.15 11.24 -41.09
C SER A 179 -19.92 9.74 -41.29
N GLY A 180 -19.77 8.98 -40.21
CA GLY A 180 -19.70 7.52 -40.27
C GLY A 180 -18.75 6.90 -39.25
N ASN A 181 -19.32 6.05 -38.40
CA ASN A 181 -18.68 5.04 -37.54
C ASN A 181 -18.27 5.46 -36.12
N ASN A 182 -19.23 5.28 -35.19
CA ASN A 182 -19.09 5.32 -33.72
C ASN A 182 -18.04 4.36 -33.12
N THR A 183 -17.32 3.59 -33.93
CA THR A 183 -16.37 2.56 -33.48
C THR A 183 -14.97 3.12 -33.16
N VAL A 184 -14.55 4.22 -33.81
CA VAL A 184 -13.25 4.87 -33.55
C VAL A 184 -13.25 5.59 -32.20
N ASP A 185 -14.40 6.14 -31.79
CA ASP A 185 -14.58 6.82 -30.50
C ASP A 185 -14.55 5.86 -29.30
N ALA A 186 -14.96 4.59 -29.48
CA ALA A 186 -14.94 3.59 -28.42
C ALA A 186 -13.51 3.19 -28.05
N LYS A 187 -12.65 2.93 -29.06
CA LYS A 187 -11.25 2.57 -28.86
C LYS A 187 -10.44 3.71 -28.24
N LEU A 188 -10.70 4.95 -28.67
CA LEU A 188 -10.05 6.13 -28.07
C LEU A 188 -10.48 6.34 -26.62
N ARG A 189 -11.76 6.09 -26.28
CA ARG A 189 -12.25 6.12 -24.89
C ARG A 189 -11.63 5.02 -24.04
N GLU A 190 -11.49 3.81 -24.55
CA GLU A 190 -10.84 2.72 -23.82
C GLU A 190 -9.39 3.07 -23.45
N VAL A 191 -8.62 3.62 -24.40
CA VAL A 191 -7.25 4.08 -24.13
C VAL A 191 -7.22 5.21 -23.09
N GLN A 192 -8.21 6.12 -23.11
CA GLN A 192 -8.32 7.17 -22.09
C GLN A 192 -8.57 6.61 -20.68
N LEU A 193 -9.33 5.50 -20.56
CA LEU A 193 -9.55 4.84 -19.28
C LEU A 193 -8.30 4.18 -18.70
N LEU A 194 -7.30 3.90 -19.54
CA LEU A 194 -6.01 3.37 -19.09
C LEU A 194 -5.05 4.45 -18.57
N ASN A 195 -5.36 5.73 -18.80
CA ASN A 195 -4.58 6.84 -18.25
C ASN A 195 -5.04 7.17 -16.82
N PRO A 196 -4.14 7.67 -15.96
CA PRO A 196 -4.53 8.18 -14.65
C PRO A 196 -5.48 9.37 -14.80
N HIS A 197 -6.45 9.48 -13.88
CA HIS A 197 -7.44 10.56 -13.91
C HIS A 197 -6.82 11.95 -13.67
N ASN A 198 -5.77 12.01 -12.84
CA ASN A 198 -5.02 13.22 -12.53
C ASN A 198 -3.53 12.88 -12.28
N ASN A 199 -2.70 13.91 -12.09
CA ASN A 199 -1.26 13.75 -11.91
C ASN A 199 -0.82 13.56 -10.45
N LEU A 200 -1.74 13.49 -9.48
CA LEU A 200 -1.39 13.51 -8.07
C LEU A 200 -0.56 12.29 -7.64
N TYR A 201 -0.95 11.08 -8.09
CA TYR A 201 -0.19 9.85 -7.83
C TYR A 201 1.18 9.81 -8.55
N PRO A 202 1.29 10.20 -9.84
CA PRO A 202 2.58 10.41 -10.49
C PRO A 202 3.51 11.39 -9.76
N GLU A 203 3.00 12.55 -9.32
CA GLU A 203 3.77 13.57 -8.60
C GLU A 203 4.23 13.06 -7.22
N LEU A 204 3.36 12.33 -6.53
CA LEU A 204 3.72 11.65 -5.30
C LEU A 204 4.85 10.63 -5.53
N ALA A 205 4.80 9.86 -6.61
CA ALA A 205 5.83 8.89 -6.96
C ALA A 205 7.22 9.54 -7.09
N GLN A 206 7.30 10.71 -7.72
CA GLN A 206 8.53 11.50 -7.82
C GLN A 206 9.02 11.96 -6.44
N THR A 207 8.10 12.31 -5.55
CA THR A 207 8.45 12.74 -4.19
C THR A 207 8.99 11.59 -3.34
N ILE A 208 8.36 10.41 -3.38
CA ILE A 208 8.77 9.27 -2.53
C ILE A 208 10.08 8.63 -2.99
N THR A 209 10.37 8.65 -4.30
CA THR A 209 11.61 8.11 -4.87
C THR A 209 12.84 8.92 -4.45
N GLN A 210 12.70 10.24 -4.25
CA GLN A 210 13.75 11.08 -3.67
C GLN A 210 14.17 10.61 -2.26
N HIS A 211 13.26 9.94 -1.56
CA HIS A 211 13.44 9.41 -0.21
C HIS A 211 13.72 7.91 -0.19
N GLN A 212 14.00 7.30 -1.34
CA GLN A 212 14.31 5.86 -1.46
C GLN A 212 13.17 4.96 -0.96
N ILE A 213 11.93 5.36 -1.25
CA ILE A 213 10.72 4.62 -0.89
C ILE A 213 10.11 3.98 -2.13
N ALA A 214 9.87 2.66 -2.05
CA ALA A 214 9.10 1.89 -3.02
C ALA A 214 7.71 1.55 -2.45
N VAL A 215 6.69 1.45 -3.30
CA VAL A 215 5.32 1.11 -2.88
C VAL A 215 4.84 -0.14 -3.61
N ASP A 216 4.62 -1.21 -2.85
CA ASP A 216 3.91 -2.40 -3.33
C ASP A 216 2.42 -2.26 -2.98
N LEU A 217 1.54 -2.52 -3.95
CA LEU A 217 0.08 -2.47 -3.76
C LEU A 217 -0.52 -3.88 -3.85
N PHE A 218 -1.13 -4.32 -2.76
CA PHE A 218 -2.01 -5.48 -2.70
C PHE A 218 -3.47 -5.01 -2.78
N SER A 219 -3.99 -4.96 -4.01
CA SER A 219 -5.34 -4.50 -4.33
C SER A 219 -6.33 -5.65 -4.24
N CYS A 220 -7.19 -5.62 -3.23
CA CYS A 220 -8.16 -6.66 -2.90
C CYS A 220 -9.60 -6.11 -2.87
N PRO A 221 -10.11 -5.48 -3.94
CA PRO A 221 -11.39 -4.81 -3.87
C PRO A 221 -12.57 -5.76 -4.06
N SER A 222 -13.70 -5.45 -3.43
CA SER A 222 -14.99 -6.13 -3.70
C SER A 222 -15.63 -5.65 -5.01
N HIS A 223 -15.37 -4.40 -5.40
CA HIS A 223 -15.90 -3.74 -6.58
C HIS A 223 -14.79 -3.06 -7.40
N ALA A 224 -15.16 -2.27 -8.40
CA ALA A 224 -14.18 -1.56 -9.22
C ALA A 224 -13.32 -0.61 -8.37
N LEU A 225 -12.01 -0.71 -8.53
CA LEU A 225 -11.03 0.26 -8.06
C LEU A 225 -10.37 0.87 -9.30
N ASP A 226 -10.25 2.20 -9.36
CA ASP A 226 -9.55 2.86 -10.46
C ASP A 226 -8.03 2.71 -10.33
N LEU A 227 -7.55 1.51 -10.66
CA LEU A 227 -6.14 1.16 -10.62
C LEU A 227 -5.30 1.98 -11.60
N ALA A 228 -5.87 2.44 -12.73
CA ALA A 228 -5.13 3.27 -13.67
C ALA A 228 -4.71 4.62 -13.05
N THR A 229 -5.48 5.14 -12.08
CA THR A 229 -5.11 6.34 -11.32
C THR A 229 -4.03 6.06 -10.26
N ILE A 230 -4.07 4.93 -9.55
CA ILE A 230 -3.11 4.61 -8.49
C ILE A 230 -1.78 4.08 -9.06
N TYR A 231 -1.84 3.25 -10.10
CA TYR A 231 -0.72 2.46 -10.63
C TYR A 231 0.56 3.25 -10.92
N PRO A 232 0.52 4.50 -11.41
CA PRO A 232 1.74 5.29 -11.57
C PRO A 232 2.58 5.44 -10.29
N LEU A 233 1.96 5.47 -9.11
CA LEU A 233 2.69 5.48 -7.83
C LEU A 233 3.55 4.23 -7.65
N ILE A 234 2.97 3.06 -7.90
CA ILE A 234 3.65 1.77 -7.78
C ILE A 234 4.75 1.65 -8.82
N LYS A 235 4.40 1.87 -10.09
CA LYS A 235 5.31 1.72 -11.23
C LYS A 235 6.52 2.64 -11.11
N ASN A 236 6.30 3.92 -10.82
CA ASN A 236 7.38 4.90 -10.83
C ASN A 236 8.22 4.85 -9.55
N SER A 237 7.75 4.20 -8.49
CA SER A 237 8.54 3.95 -7.27
C SER A 237 9.32 2.63 -7.29
N GLY A 238 9.22 1.85 -8.37
CA GLY A 238 9.89 0.56 -8.50
C GLY A 238 9.23 -0.58 -7.72
N GLY A 239 7.98 -0.39 -7.29
CA GLY A 239 7.20 -1.41 -6.60
C GLY A 239 6.39 -2.31 -7.54
N SER A 240 5.58 -3.17 -6.95
CA SER A 240 4.77 -4.20 -7.62
C SER A 240 3.28 -4.08 -7.32
N LEU A 241 2.44 -4.40 -8.32
CA LEU A 241 0.99 -4.45 -8.19
C LEU A 241 0.53 -5.92 -8.13
N TYR A 242 -0.12 -6.28 -7.03
CA TYR A 242 -0.82 -7.54 -6.85
C TYR A 242 -2.32 -7.26 -6.86
N TYR A 243 -3.05 -7.84 -7.82
CA TYR A 243 -4.47 -7.56 -8.01
C TYR A 243 -5.31 -8.82 -7.85
N TYR A 244 -6.31 -8.73 -6.97
CA TYR A 244 -7.26 -9.79 -6.64
C TYR A 244 -8.70 -9.26 -6.86
N PRO A 245 -9.24 -9.38 -8.08
CA PRO A 245 -10.56 -8.86 -8.41
C PRO A 245 -11.64 -9.59 -7.61
N GLN A 246 -12.64 -8.84 -7.12
CA GLN A 246 -13.75 -9.38 -6.32
C GLN A 246 -13.24 -10.29 -5.19
N PHE A 247 -12.33 -9.73 -4.38
CA PHE A 247 -11.57 -10.53 -3.44
C PHE A 247 -12.47 -11.34 -2.49
N ASN A 248 -12.18 -12.64 -2.44
CA ASN A 248 -12.79 -13.61 -1.55
C ASN A 248 -11.68 -14.47 -0.95
N VAL A 249 -11.58 -14.50 0.39
CA VAL A 249 -10.55 -15.26 1.09
C VAL A 249 -10.56 -16.75 0.75
N HIS A 250 -11.72 -17.36 0.53
CA HIS A 250 -11.80 -18.78 0.17
C HIS A 250 -11.14 -19.10 -1.16
N GLN A 251 -11.05 -18.13 -2.07
CA GLN A 251 -10.42 -18.28 -3.38
C GLN A 251 -8.97 -17.81 -3.38
N TYR A 252 -8.67 -16.69 -2.74
CA TYR A 252 -7.38 -16.01 -2.86
C TYR A 252 -6.44 -16.21 -1.67
N ASN A 253 -6.85 -16.89 -0.58
CA ASN A 253 -6.03 -17.06 0.62
C ASN A 253 -4.61 -17.56 0.32
N ASP A 254 -4.46 -18.69 -0.39
CA ASP A 254 -3.13 -19.23 -0.68
C ASP A 254 -2.34 -18.34 -1.63
N LYS A 255 -2.98 -17.81 -2.68
CA LYS A 255 -2.31 -16.93 -3.64
C LYS A 255 -1.76 -15.67 -2.95
N LEU A 256 -2.59 -14.98 -2.17
CA LEU A 256 -2.22 -13.77 -1.43
C LEU A 256 -1.09 -14.08 -0.44
N ARG A 257 -1.20 -15.19 0.30
CA ARG A 257 -0.16 -15.63 1.23
C ARG A 257 1.18 -15.83 0.51
N GLU A 258 1.21 -16.59 -0.57
CA GLU A 258 2.46 -16.90 -1.27
C GLU A 258 3.06 -15.66 -1.96
N GLU A 259 2.23 -14.79 -2.55
CA GLU A 259 2.71 -13.54 -3.17
C GLU A 259 3.23 -12.54 -2.13
N LEU A 260 2.60 -12.45 -0.95
CA LEU A 260 3.08 -11.64 0.15
C LEU A 260 4.37 -12.22 0.77
N LEU A 261 4.45 -13.54 0.94
CA LEU A 261 5.69 -14.20 1.35
C LEU A 261 6.81 -13.93 0.35
N PHE A 262 6.52 -14.01 -0.95
CA PHE A 262 7.48 -13.68 -2.00
C PHE A 262 7.94 -12.23 -1.88
N ALA A 263 7.03 -11.26 -1.85
CA ALA A 263 7.36 -9.83 -1.77
C ALA A 263 8.24 -9.45 -0.57
N LEU A 264 8.10 -10.17 0.56
CA LEU A 264 8.85 -9.94 1.79
C LEU A 264 10.17 -10.74 1.88
N THR A 265 10.34 -11.80 1.07
CA THR A 265 11.50 -12.70 1.15
C THR A 265 12.37 -12.69 -0.11
N SER A 266 11.93 -12.04 -1.18
CA SER A 266 12.72 -11.82 -2.39
C SER A 266 13.91 -10.91 -2.12
N ASP A 267 15.07 -11.30 -2.65
CA ASP A 267 16.27 -10.47 -2.63
C ASP A 267 15.99 -9.11 -3.28
N THR A 268 16.06 -8.05 -2.47
CA THR A 268 15.74 -6.69 -2.89
C THR A 268 16.97 -5.82 -2.68
N ALA A 269 17.41 -5.15 -3.75
CA ALA A 269 18.44 -4.12 -3.68
C ALA A 269 17.77 -2.76 -3.43
N TRP A 270 18.19 -2.08 -2.37
CA TRP A 270 17.68 -0.76 -1.99
C TRP A 270 18.58 0.34 -2.56
N GLU A 271 18.05 1.55 -2.73
CA GLU A 271 18.82 2.73 -3.20
C GLU A 271 19.52 2.50 -4.57
N SER A 272 18.93 1.65 -5.42
CA SER A 272 19.58 1.19 -6.64
C SER A 272 19.46 2.18 -7.80
N VAL A 273 20.55 2.35 -8.56
CA VAL A 273 20.59 3.16 -9.78
C VAL A 273 21.18 2.33 -10.92
N MET A 274 20.44 2.20 -12.02
CA MET A 274 20.90 1.51 -13.22
C MET A 274 21.38 2.53 -14.26
N ARG A 275 22.59 2.35 -14.79
CA ARG A 275 23.16 3.17 -15.88
C ARG A 275 23.73 2.28 -16.98
N ILE A 276 23.11 2.34 -18.16
CA ILE A 276 23.60 1.64 -19.37
C ILE A 276 24.59 2.56 -20.09
N ARG A 277 25.78 2.04 -20.41
CA ARG A 277 26.80 2.74 -21.22
C ARG A 277 27.04 1.91 -22.50
N ILE A 278 27.16 2.60 -23.62
CA ILE A 278 27.40 2.00 -24.94
C ILE A 278 28.74 2.50 -25.51
N SER A 279 29.43 1.63 -26.26
CA SER A 279 30.71 1.90 -26.93
C SER A 279 30.53 2.65 -28.24
#